data_AF-A0A645GBS1-F1
#
_entry.id   AF-A0A645GBS1-F1
#
_cell.length_a   1.000
_cell.length_b   1.000
_cell.length_c   1.000
_cell.angle_alpha   90.00
_cell.angle_beta   90.00
_cell.angle_gamma   90.00
#
_symmetry.space_group_name_H-M   'P 1'
#
loop_
_entity.id
_entity.type
_entity.pdbx_description
1 polymer ?
#
loop_
_entity_poly.entity_id
_entity_poly.type
_entity_poly.pdbx_seq_one_letter_code
_entity_poly.pdbx_strand_id
1 'polypeptide(L)'
;MLPAPADLQTEVSIVTKRVSELASNLQLRAQLPNEEAIAKVVTIFRELRAGQTLDGKNKIKSPSSVLSTAEAISLLANSMALAGNFGDGTVADQDLASGLQGAVIKDDEKDIIAWKDYLSNVMKKRGASWRGLYSACQEQVGEKDA
;
A
#
# COMPACT_ATOMS: atom_id res chain seq x y z
N MET A 1 -11.09 -11.73 -12.93
CA MET A 1 -10.07 -10.70 -12.61
C MET A 1 -8.97 -10.76 -13.65
N LEU A 2 -8.40 -9.63 -14.05
CA LEU A 2 -7.21 -9.63 -14.91
C LEU A 2 -6.01 -10.18 -14.12
N PRO A 3 -5.12 -10.95 -14.77
CA PRO A 3 -3.92 -11.45 -14.11
C PRO A 3 -3.02 -10.28 -13.70
N ALA A 4 -2.29 -10.48 -12.60
CA ALA A 4 -1.27 -9.56 -12.17
C ALA A 4 -0.16 -9.42 -13.24
N PRO A 5 0.46 -8.23 -13.38
CA PRO A 5 1.65 -8.09 -14.22
C PRO A 5 2.79 -9.01 -13.76
N ALA A 6 3.60 -9.46 -14.72
CA ALA A 6 4.63 -10.48 -14.49
C ALA A 6 5.67 -10.05 -13.45
N ASP A 7 6.12 -8.79 -13.50
CA ASP A 7 7.18 -8.26 -12.64
C ASP A 7 6.79 -6.94 -11.95
N LEU A 8 7.59 -6.58 -10.93
CA LEU A 8 7.37 -5.39 -10.11
C LEU A 8 7.44 -4.10 -10.94
N GLN A 9 8.40 -3.99 -11.85
CA GLN A 9 8.66 -2.76 -12.60
C GLN A 9 7.51 -2.47 -13.56
N THR A 10 7.01 -3.49 -14.24
CA THR A 10 5.82 -3.40 -15.08
C THR A 10 4.61 -2.97 -14.25
N GLU A 11 4.37 -3.58 -13.09
CA GLU A 11 3.23 -3.20 -12.23
C GLU A 11 3.36 -1.77 -11.71
N VAL A 12 4.54 -1.34 -11.28
CA VAL A 12 4.81 0.06 -10.88
C VAL A 12 4.53 1.01 -12.05
N SER A 13 5.00 0.73 -13.26
CA SER A 13 4.76 1.59 -14.42
C SER A 13 3.27 1.75 -14.75
N ILE A 14 2.51 0.65 -14.64
CA ILE A 14 1.06 0.66 -14.88
C ILE A 14 0.38 1.50 -13.82
N VAL A 15 0.72 1.28 -12.54
CA VAL A 15 0.14 2.03 -11.43
C VAL A 15 0.46 3.51 -11.54
N THR A 16 1.72 3.89 -11.78
CA THR A 16 2.14 5.29 -11.97
C THR A 16 1.34 5.97 -13.07
N LYS A 17 1.23 5.35 -14.25
CA LYS A 17 0.48 5.91 -15.37
C LYS A 17 -0.99 6.12 -15.00
N ARG A 18 -1.63 5.11 -14.42
CA ARG A 18 -3.07 5.15 -14.12
C ARG A 18 -3.41 6.10 -12.98
N VAL A 19 -2.55 6.21 -11.96
CA VAL A 19 -2.70 7.20 -10.89
C VAL A 19 -2.57 8.61 -11.45
N SER A 20 -1.60 8.86 -12.35
CA SER A 20 -1.47 10.16 -13.00
C SER A 20 -2.68 10.55 -13.85
N GLU A 21 -3.20 9.61 -14.64
CA GLU A 21 -4.42 9.82 -15.44
C GLU A 21 -5.62 10.11 -14.54
N LEU A 22 -5.80 9.31 -13.48
CA LEU A 22 -6.91 9.45 -12.55
C LEU A 22 -6.85 10.77 -11.76
N ALA A 23 -5.68 11.14 -11.26
CA ALA A 23 -5.48 12.40 -10.54
C ALA A 23 -5.80 13.62 -11.40
N SER A 24 -5.38 13.60 -12.67
CA SER A 24 -5.70 14.65 -13.64
C SER A 24 -7.21 14.72 -13.91
N ASN A 25 -7.84 13.59 -14.19
CA ASN A 25 -9.28 13.52 -14.50
C ASN A 25 -10.15 13.97 -13.32
N LEU A 26 -9.74 13.64 -12.09
CA LEU A 26 -10.44 14.03 -10.86
C LEU A 26 -10.02 15.41 -10.32
N GLN A 27 -9.06 16.08 -10.96
CA GLN A 27 -8.52 17.37 -10.53
C GLN A 27 -8.05 17.34 -9.06
N LEU A 28 -7.38 16.25 -8.66
CA LEU A 28 -6.93 16.09 -7.27
C LEU A 28 -5.95 17.20 -6.90
N ARG A 29 -6.17 17.82 -5.75
CA ARG A 29 -5.32 18.90 -5.21
C ARG A 29 -4.11 18.35 -4.46
N ALA A 30 -3.40 17.40 -5.07
CA ALA A 30 -2.23 16.78 -4.48
C ALA A 30 -1.18 16.49 -5.56
N GLN A 31 0.09 16.48 -5.14
CA GLN A 31 1.20 16.04 -5.96
C GLN A 31 1.10 14.54 -6.21
N LEU A 32 1.60 14.09 -7.36
CA LEU A 32 1.71 12.67 -7.63
C LEU A 32 2.66 12.03 -6.60
N PRO A 33 2.31 10.84 -6.06
CA PRO A 33 3.23 10.08 -5.23
C PRO A 33 4.55 9.85 -5.96
N ASN A 34 5.67 9.96 -5.25
CA ASN A 34 6.97 9.66 -5.83
C ASN A 34 7.08 8.16 -6.16
N GLU A 35 8.05 7.81 -7.01
CA GLU A 35 8.25 6.43 -7.48
C GLU A 35 8.48 5.46 -6.32
N GLU A 36 9.17 5.89 -5.27
CA GLU A 36 9.44 5.05 -4.09
C GLU A 36 8.15 4.68 -3.34
N ALA A 37 7.24 5.64 -3.15
CA ALA A 37 5.95 5.41 -2.52
C ALA A 37 5.11 4.40 -3.32
N ILE A 38 5.05 4.56 -4.64
CA ILE A 38 4.35 3.63 -5.54
C ILE A 38 4.99 2.24 -5.46
N ALA A 39 6.33 2.15 -5.53
CA ALA A 39 7.05 0.89 -5.44
C ALA A 39 6.83 0.18 -4.11
N LYS A 40 6.75 0.90 -2.98
CA LYS A 40 6.41 0.34 -1.67
C LYS A 40 5.02 -0.28 -1.66
N VAL A 41 4.00 0.45 -2.11
CA VAL A 41 2.61 -0.05 -2.17
C VAL A 41 2.51 -1.29 -3.05
N VAL A 42 3.08 -1.24 -4.26
CA VAL A 42 3.05 -2.39 -5.18
C VAL A 42 3.81 -3.58 -4.60
N THR A 43 4.95 -3.36 -3.94
CA THR A 43 5.70 -4.43 -3.28
C THR A 43 4.85 -5.10 -2.20
N ILE A 44 4.22 -4.33 -1.32
CA ILE A 44 3.36 -4.85 -0.26
C ILE A 44 2.23 -5.70 -0.85
N PHE A 45 1.55 -5.19 -1.88
CA PHE A 45 0.47 -5.90 -2.57
C PHE A 45 0.94 -7.22 -3.18
N ARG A 46 2.06 -7.19 -3.91
CA ARG A 46 2.62 -8.39 -4.56
C ARG A 46 2.99 -9.46 -3.53
N GLU A 47 3.60 -9.07 -2.42
CA GLU A 47 4.05 -10.00 -1.39
C GLU A 47 2.90 -10.64 -0.61
N LEU A 48 1.92 -9.84 -0.18
CA LEU A 48 0.73 -10.34 0.51
C LEU A 48 -0.11 -11.25 -0.41
N ARG A 49 -0.29 -10.86 -1.68
CA ARG A 49 -0.97 -11.67 -2.70
C ARG A 49 -0.26 -12.98 -2.98
N ALA A 50 1.08 -12.97 -3.01
CA ALA A 50 1.89 -14.17 -3.27
C ALA A 50 2.10 -15.06 -2.04
N GLY A 51 1.80 -14.56 -0.83
CA GLY A 51 2.09 -15.24 0.42
C GLY A 51 3.59 -15.42 0.68
N GLN A 52 4.43 -14.58 0.07
CA GLN A 52 5.88 -14.59 0.27
C GLN A 52 6.55 -13.28 -0.16
N THR A 53 7.71 -12.96 0.42
CA THR A 53 8.52 -11.80 0.01
C THR A 53 8.99 -11.94 -1.45
N LEU A 54 9.28 -10.81 -2.11
CA LEU A 54 9.71 -10.82 -3.52
C LEU A 54 11.02 -11.59 -3.73
N ASP A 55 11.88 -11.66 -2.72
CA ASP A 55 13.11 -12.46 -2.73
C ASP A 55 12.90 -13.94 -2.37
N GLY A 56 11.66 -14.34 -2.08
CA GLY A 56 11.27 -15.71 -1.72
C GLY A 56 11.71 -16.18 -0.33
N LYS A 57 12.37 -15.33 0.46
CA LYS A 57 13.00 -15.76 1.73
C LYS A 57 12.03 -15.92 2.89
N ASN A 58 10.92 -15.19 2.90
CA ASN A 58 9.95 -15.24 3.99
C ASN A 58 8.57 -15.64 3.44
N LYS A 59 7.93 -16.60 4.11
CA LYS A 59 6.50 -16.87 3.90
C LYS A 59 5.67 -15.84 4.65
N ILE A 60 4.56 -15.46 4.04
CA ILE A 60 3.65 -14.43 4.53
C ILE A 60 2.25 -15.03 4.59
N LYS A 61 1.50 -14.73 5.65
CA LYS A 61 0.08 -15.04 5.71
C LYS A 61 -0.66 -14.13 4.73
N SER A 62 -1.41 -14.72 3.80
CA SER A 62 -2.22 -13.94 2.86
C SER A 62 -3.51 -13.47 3.54
N PRO A 63 -3.87 -12.19 3.41
CA PRO A 63 -5.17 -11.70 3.83
C PRO A 63 -6.28 -12.28 2.94
N SER A 64 -7.52 -12.19 3.41
CA SER A 64 -8.71 -12.54 2.64
C SER A 64 -8.98 -11.56 1.49
N SER A 65 -8.50 -10.31 1.65
CA SER A 65 -8.61 -9.25 0.64
C SER A 65 -7.91 -9.66 -0.65
N VAL A 66 -8.57 -9.39 -1.77
CA VAL A 66 -7.87 -9.39 -3.05
C VAL A 66 -6.95 -8.16 -3.08
N LEU A 67 -5.70 -8.33 -3.47
CA LEU A 67 -4.73 -7.23 -3.55
C LEU A 67 -4.26 -7.09 -5.01
N SER A 68 -5.11 -6.46 -5.81
CA SER A 68 -4.90 -6.29 -7.25
C SER A 68 -4.19 -4.99 -7.62
N THR A 69 -3.71 -4.92 -8.87
CA THR A 69 -3.13 -3.69 -9.44
C THR A 69 -4.16 -2.55 -9.44
N ALA A 70 -5.44 -2.85 -9.66
CA ALA A 70 -6.52 -1.87 -9.62
C ALA A 70 -6.72 -1.28 -8.21
N GLU A 71 -6.62 -2.12 -7.17
CA GLU A 71 -6.71 -1.67 -5.79
C GLU A 71 -5.51 -0.82 -5.39
N ALA A 72 -4.30 -1.10 -5.88
CA ALA A 72 -3.15 -0.22 -5.67
C ALA A 72 -3.36 1.17 -6.29
N ILE A 73 -3.96 1.25 -7.48
CA ILE A 73 -4.32 2.52 -8.13
C ILE A 73 -5.35 3.28 -7.28
N SER A 74 -6.43 2.62 -6.88
CA SER A 74 -7.49 3.22 -6.06
C SER A 74 -6.97 3.70 -4.70
N LEU A 75 -6.08 2.92 -4.07
CA LEU A 75 -5.41 3.27 -2.82
C LEU A 75 -4.63 4.56 -2.97
N LEU A 76 -3.73 4.64 -3.97
CA LEU A 76 -2.89 5.82 -4.19
C LEU A 76 -3.71 7.06 -4.54
N ALA A 77 -4.75 6.92 -5.35
CA ALA A 77 -5.66 8.02 -5.66
C ALA A 77 -6.41 8.51 -4.41
N ASN A 78 -6.82 7.60 -3.52
CA ASN A 78 -7.42 7.97 -2.24
C ASN A 78 -6.42 8.66 -1.31
N SER A 79 -5.18 8.17 -1.22
CA SER A 79 -4.11 8.82 -0.46
C SER A 79 -3.83 10.24 -0.97
N MET A 80 -3.84 10.45 -2.29
CA MET A 80 -3.78 11.79 -2.88
C MET A 80 -4.97 12.67 -2.48
N ALA A 81 -6.18 12.12 -2.49
CA ALA A 81 -7.37 12.87 -2.06
C ALA A 81 -7.29 13.27 -0.57
N LEU A 82 -6.78 12.39 0.30
CA LEU A 82 -6.54 12.70 1.71
C LEU A 82 -5.51 13.81 1.87
N ALA A 83 -4.34 13.67 1.22
CA ALA A 83 -3.28 14.68 1.25
C ALA A 83 -3.75 16.05 0.77
N GLY A 84 -4.58 16.11 -0.29
CA GLY A 84 -5.08 17.36 -0.86
C GLY A 84 -6.21 18.02 -0.06
N ASN A 85 -6.97 17.26 0.72
CA ASN A 85 -8.11 17.79 1.49
C ASN A 85 -7.78 18.04 2.96
N PHE A 86 -6.89 17.24 3.54
CA PHE A 86 -6.58 17.25 4.97
C PHE A 86 -5.08 17.47 5.27
N GLY A 87 -4.22 17.44 4.26
CA GLY A 87 -2.78 17.66 4.36
C GLY A 87 -2.30 18.91 3.61
N ASP A 88 -1.03 18.91 3.23
CA ASP A 88 -0.38 19.98 2.47
C ASP A 88 -0.34 19.72 0.94
N GLY A 89 -1.07 18.70 0.48
CA GLY A 89 -1.05 18.24 -0.90
C GLY A 89 0.12 17.30 -1.24
N THR A 90 1.00 16.96 -0.30
CA THR A 90 2.02 15.93 -0.47
C THR A 90 1.54 14.61 0.13
N VAL A 91 1.63 13.51 -0.62
CA VAL A 91 1.25 12.19 -0.10
C VAL A 91 2.28 11.74 0.94
N ALA A 92 1.86 11.75 2.21
CA ALA A 92 2.68 11.36 3.34
C ALA A 92 2.53 9.85 3.65
N ASP A 93 3.42 9.33 4.51
CA ASP A 93 3.37 7.94 4.95
C ASP A 93 2.04 7.60 5.65
N GLN A 94 1.42 8.57 6.34
CA GLN A 94 0.12 8.42 6.99
C GLN A 94 -1.02 8.23 5.97
N ASP A 95 -0.99 8.95 4.84
CA ASP A 95 -2.01 8.80 3.79
C ASP A 95 -1.92 7.41 3.13
N LEU A 96 -0.70 6.92 2.95
CA LEU A 96 -0.45 5.57 2.44
C LEU A 96 -0.86 4.50 3.45
N ALA A 97 -0.54 4.68 4.73
CA ALA A 97 -0.92 3.78 5.80
C ALA A 97 -2.44 3.60 5.86
N SER A 98 -3.20 4.71 5.84
CA SER A 98 -4.67 4.68 5.85
C SER A 98 -5.23 3.88 4.67
N GLY A 99 -4.67 4.11 3.48
CA GLY A 99 -5.04 3.39 2.28
C GLY A 99 -4.69 1.90 2.34
N LEU A 100 -3.50 1.57 2.84
CA LEU A 100 -3.03 0.18 3.00
C LEU A 100 -3.90 -0.58 4.00
N GLN A 101 -4.23 0.03 5.14
CA GLN A 101 -5.07 -0.60 6.14
C GLN A 101 -6.47 -0.90 5.58
N GLY A 102 -7.10 0.05 4.88
CA GLY A 102 -8.41 -0.15 4.26
C GLY A 102 -8.41 -1.13 3.07
N ALA A 103 -7.25 -1.33 2.43
CA ALA A 103 -7.09 -2.32 1.37
C ALA A 103 -6.88 -3.74 1.92
N VAL A 104 -6.03 -3.88 2.94
CA VAL A 104 -5.61 -5.17 3.50
C VAL A 104 -6.62 -5.72 4.51
N ILE A 105 -7.29 -4.86 5.28
CA ILE A 105 -8.21 -5.27 6.36
C ILE A 105 -9.66 -5.03 5.93
N LYS A 106 -10.42 -6.11 5.66
CA LYS A 106 -11.82 -6.06 5.21
C LYS A 106 -12.82 -6.60 6.25
N ASP A 107 -12.53 -6.39 7.54
CA ASP A 107 -13.34 -6.83 8.69
C ASP A 107 -13.23 -8.32 9.06
N ASP A 108 -12.08 -8.96 8.80
CA ASP A 108 -11.73 -10.29 9.29
C ASP A 108 -10.53 -10.21 10.27
N GLU A 109 -10.62 -10.87 11.43
CA GLU A 109 -9.53 -11.01 12.41
C GLU A 109 -8.27 -11.60 11.77
N LYS A 110 -8.43 -12.48 10.78
CA LYS A 110 -7.31 -13.06 10.02
C LYS A 110 -6.55 -12.01 9.22
N ASP A 111 -7.22 -11.00 8.69
CA ASP A 111 -6.56 -9.91 7.95
C ASP A 111 -5.72 -9.07 8.89
N ILE A 112 -6.23 -8.79 10.09
CA ILE A 112 -5.50 -8.07 11.14
C ILE A 112 -4.23 -8.85 11.52
N ILE A 113 -4.35 -10.16 11.73
CA ILE A 113 -3.21 -11.03 12.05
C ILE A 113 -2.19 -11.04 10.90
N ALA A 114 -2.64 -11.22 9.65
CA ALA A 114 -1.78 -11.22 8.48
C ALA A 114 -1.03 -9.90 8.33
N TRP A 115 -1.72 -8.78 8.54
CA TRP A 115 -1.13 -7.45 8.45
C TRP A 115 -0.12 -7.18 9.57
N LYS A 116 -0.47 -7.46 10.84
CA LYS A 116 0.44 -7.33 11.99
C LYS A 116 1.71 -8.17 11.81
N ASP A 117 1.56 -9.40 11.30
CA ASP A 117 2.69 -10.28 11.01
C ASP A 117 3.57 -9.73 9.89
N TYR A 118 2.98 -9.22 8.80
CA TYR A 118 3.72 -8.62 7.70
C TYR A 118 4.52 -7.39 8.17
N LEU A 119 3.88 -6.49 8.93
CA LEU A 119 4.53 -5.30 9.48
C LEU A 119 5.73 -5.69 10.35
N SER A 120 5.55 -6.62 11.28
CA SER A 120 6.57 -6.98 12.28
C SER A 120 7.71 -7.81 11.71
N ASN A 121 7.42 -8.73 10.79
CA ASN A 121 8.39 -9.72 10.33
C ASN A 121 9.04 -9.38 8.98
N VAL A 122 8.37 -8.59 8.15
CA VAL A 122 8.87 -8.18 6.83
C VAL A 122 9.22 -6.70 6.84
N MET A 123 8.22 -5.83 7.03
CA MET A 123 8.38 -4.40 6.79
C MET A 123 9.34 -3.72 7.79
N LYS A 124 9.24 -4.05 9.08
CA LYS A 124 10.13 -3.55 10.15
C LYS A 124 11.62 -3.79 9.87
N LYS A 125 11.93 -4.89 9.17
CA LYS A 125 13.32 -5.31 8.89
C LYS A 125 13.88 -4.65 7.63
N ARG A 126 13.06 -3.88 6.90
CA ARG A 126 13.52 -3.14 5.72
C ARG A 126 14.30 -1.89 6.16
N GLY A 127 15.15 -1.40 5.27
CA GLY A 127 16.09 -0.30 5.53
C GLY A 127 15.41 1.03 5.90
N ALA A 128 16.24 2.05 6.10
CA ALA A 128 15.81 3.35 6.62
C ALA A 128 14.61 3.97 5.89
N SER A 129 14.53 3.78 4.57
CA SER A 129 13.48 4.38 3.75
C SER A 129 12.08 3.80 4.01
N TRP A 130 11.96 2.64 4.66
CA TRP A 130 10.67 2.01 5.01
C TRP A 130 10.17 2.37 6.41
N ARG A 131 11.02 3.00 7.25
CA ARG A 131 10.69 3.20 8.67
C ARG A 131 9.47 4.09 8.87
N GLY A 132 9.35 5.18 8.10
CA GLY A 132 8.23 6.11 8.22
C GLY A 132 6.89 5.43 7.94
N LEU A 133 6.77 4.78 6.78
CA LEU A 133 5.58 3.99 6.44
C LEU A 133 5.31 2.86 7.44
N TYR A 134 6.34 2.18 7.94
CA TYR A 134 6.16 1.13 8.95
C TYR A 134 5.56 1.69 10.24
N SER A 135 6.09 2.80 10.73
CA SER A 135 5.60 3.48 11.93
C SER A 135 4.15 3.94 11.75
N ALA A 136 3.81 4.55 10.62
CA ALA A 136 2.45 5.00 10.32
C ALA A 136 1.45 3.82 10.26
N CYS A 137 1.83 2.72 9.60
CA CYS A 137 0.99 1.52 9.57
C CYS A 137 0.83 0.86 10.95
N GLN A 138 1.86 0.91 11.79
CA GLN A 138 1.80 0.32 13.13
C GLN A 138 0.87 1.10 14.06
N GLU A 139 0.89 2.44 14.00
CA GLU A 139 0.04 3.33 14.78
C GLU A 139 -1.44 3.07 14.50
N GLN A 140 -1.84 3.06 13.23
CA GLN A 140 -3.24 2.84 12.82
C GLN A 140 -3.80 1.47 13.16
N VAL A 141 -2.95 0.44 13.20
CA VAL A 141 -3.37 -0.89 13.62
C VAL A 141 -3.65 -0.93 15.12
N GLY A 142 -2.88 -0.19 15.92
CA GLY A 142 -3.10 -0.07 17.37
C GLY A 142 -4.39 0.65 17.73
N GLU A 143 -4.84 1.61 16.91
CA GLU A 143 -6.12 2.33 17.13
C GLU A 143 -7.35 1.42 17.04
N LYS A 144 -7.31 0.33 16.25
CA LYS A 144 -8.43 -0.62 16.15
C LYS A 144 -8.51 -1.64 17.30
N ASP A 145 -7.44 -1.79 18.06
CA ASP A 145 -7.39 -2.68 19.24
C ASP A 145 -7.84 -1.95 20.54
N ALA A 146 -8.03 -0.62 20.49
CA ALA A 146 -8.40 0.24 21.61
C ALA A 146 -9.90 0.59 21.61
#